data_AF-A0A0E3UV66-F1
#
_entry.id   AF-A0A0E3UV66-F1
#
_cell.length_a   1.000
_cell.length_b   1.000
_cell.length_c   1.000
_cell.angle_alpha   90.00
_cell.angle_beta   90.00
_cell.angle_gamma   90.00
#
_symmetry.space_group_name_H-M   'P 1'
#
loop_
_entity.id
_entity.type
_entity.pdbx_description
1 polymer ?
#
loop_
_entity_poly.entity_id
_entity_poly.type
_entity_poly.pdbx_seq_one_letter_code
_entity_poly.pdbx_strand_id
1 'polypeptide(L)'
;MKLDKKTMIAFMVISFCIVLFETLNSFYLVKSIELFEQFHKRTGASLDVYITNQMINYMSSVSLFVIFNLYNYFLNEKLRINVLYKGIFSLFIIANILFKIFVYPQDTIFYFLSIILQCILLIWIIVFKEREK
;
A
#
# COMPACT_ATOMS: atom_id res chain seq x y z
N MET A 1 -8.94 -12.63 20.18
CA MET A 1 -10.30 -12.30 19.70
C MET A 1 -10.39 -12.55 18.21
N LYS A 2 -11.45 -13.21 17.70
CA LYS A 2 -11.66 -13.37 16.24
C LYS A 2 -12.08 -12.03 15.64
N LEU A 3 -11.57 -11.71 14.45
CA LEU A 3 -11.89 -10.49 13.73
C LEU A 3 -13.37 -10.54 13.31
N ASP A 4 -14.16 -9.50 13.61
CA ASP A 4 -15.55 -9.49 13.16
C ASP A 4 -15.62 -9.33 11.64
N LYS A 5 -16.62 -9.95 11.01
CA LYS A 5 -16.73 -9.99 9.54
C LYS A 5 -16.81 -8.58 8.93
N LYS A 6 -17.42 -7.60 9.61
CA LYS A 6 -17.56 -6.23 9.09
C LYS A 6 -16.22 -5.51 9.09
N THR A 7 -15.45 -5.60 10.18
CA THR A 7 -14.10 -5.03 10.26
C THR A 7 -13.17 -5.68 9.23
N MET A 8 -13.27 -7.00 9.05
CA MET A 8 -12.48 -7.71 8.04
C MET A 8 -12.75 -7.17 6.65
N ILE A 9 -14.03 -7.08 6.28
CA ILE A 9 -14.45 -6.54 4.99
C ILE A 9 -13.96 -5.11 4.83
N ALA A 10 -14.06 -4.27 5.86
CA ALA A 10 -13.60 -2.90 5.79
C ALA A 10 -12.07 -2.79 5.59
N PHE A 11 -11.26 -3.61 6.29
CA PHE A 11 -9.81 -3.70 6.05
C PHE A 11 -9.50 -4.11 4.62
N MET A 12 -10.24 -5.08 4.09
CA MET A 12 -10.05 -5.56 2.73
C MET A 12 -10.45 -4.51 1.69
N VAL A 13 -11.56 -3.80 1.90
CA VAL A 13 -12.02 -2.72 1.03
C VAL A 13 -11.03 -1.57 1.01
N ILE A 14 -10.55 -1.10 2.16
CA ILE A 14 -9.54 -0.03 2.22
C ILE A 14 -8.27 -0.48 1.50
N SER A 15 -7.82 -1.71 1.76
CA SER A 15 -6.63 -2.28 1.11
C SER A 15 -6.80 -2.41 -0.40
N PHE A 16 -7.99 -2.81 -0.87
CA PHE A 16 -8.32 -2.83 -2.29
C PHE A 16 -8.27 -1.44 -2.91
N CYS A 17 -8.83 -0.42 -2.26
CA CYS A 17 -8.77 0.96 -2.74
C CYS A 17 -7.33 1.49 -2.80
N ILE A 18 -6.46 1.10 -1.85
CA ILE A 18 -5.02 1.42 -1.92
C ILE A 18 -4.40 0.82 -3.18
N VAL A 19 -4.63 -0.48 -3.43
CA VAL A 19 -4.12 -1.16 -4.64
C VAL A 19 -4.65 -0.50 -5.92
N LEU A 20 -5.93 -0.11 -5.94
CA LEU A 20 -6.53 0.58 -7.07
C LEU A 20 -5.82 1.92 -7.35
N PHE A 21 -5.55 2.73 -6.33
CA PHE A 21 -4.85 4.00 -6.51
C PHE A 21 -3.38 3.81 -6.91
N GLU A 22 -2.68 2.82 -6.35
CA GLU A 22 -1.35 2.45 -6.83
C GLU A 22 -1.35 2.07 -8.30
N THR A 23 -2.36 1.31 -8.72
CA THR A 23 -2.51 0.88 -10.12
C THR A 23 -2.71 2.08 -11.03
N LEU A 24 -3.68 2.95 -10.71
CA LEU A 24 -3.96 4.17 -11.48
C LEU A 24 -2.75 5.10 -11.54
N ASN A 25 -2.03 5.22 -10.44
CA ASN A 25 -0.82 6.00 -10.36
C ASN A 25 0.26 5.45 -11.30
N SER A 26 0.55 4.14 -11.24
CA SER A 26 1.55 3.52 -12.12
C SER A 26 1.18 3.61 -13.59
N PHE A 27 -0.10 3.47 -13.93
CA PHE A 27 -0.58 3.70 -15.30
C PHE A 27 -0.31 5.14 -15.77
N TYR A 28 -0.57 6.13 -14.90
CA TYR A 28 -0.31 7.53 -15.21
C TYR A 28 1.17 7.79 -15.44
N LEU A 29 2.04 7.27 -14.57
CA LEU A 29 3.50 7.44 -14.67
C LEU A 29 4.04 6.88 -15.98
N VAL A 30 3.71 5.63 -16.30
CA VAL A 30 4.22 4.96 -17.51
C VAL A 30 3.71 5.60 -18.79
N LYS A 31 2.50 6.17 -18.79
CA LYS A 31 1.90 6.80 -19.97
C LYS A 31 2.42 8.24 -20.21
N SER A 32 2.92 8.92 -19.18
CA SER A 32 3.32 10.31 -19.29
C SER A 32 4.71 10.46 -19.92
N ILE A 33 4.74 10.97 -21.16
CA ILE A 33 5.98 11.31 -21.88
C ILE A 33 6.79 12.34 -21.10
N GLU A 34 6.12 13.34 -20.52
CA GLU A 34 6.78 14.40 -19.76
C GLU A 34 7.52 13.83 -18.54
N LEU A 35 6.91 12.91 -17.80
CA LEU A 35 7.55 12.28 -16.64
C LEU A 35 8.72 11.38 -17.05
N PHE A 36 8.59 10.68 -18.18
CA PHE A 36 9.71 9.95 -18.76
C PHE A 36 10.86 10.89 -19.15
N GLU A 37 10.58 12.01 -19.84
CA GLU A 37 11.60 12.98 -20.22
C GLU A 37 12.31 13.59 -19.00
N GLN A 38 11.57 13.90 -17.93
CA GLN A 38 12.15 14.38 -16.68
C GLN A 38 13.09 13.34 -16.05
N PHE A 39 12.68 12.06 -16.05
CA PHE A 39 13.52 10.96 -15.57
C PHE A 39 14.76 10.77 -16.45
N HIS A 40 14.61 10.79 -17.77
CA HIS A 40 15.68 10.65 -18.74
C HIS A 40 16.71 11.78 -18.60
N LYS A 41 16.26 13.03 -18.47
CA LYS A 41 17.14 14.19 -18.25
C LYS A 41 17.99 14.08 -16.99
N ARG A 42 17.46 13.42 -15.94
CA ARG A 42 18.17 13.24 -14.66
C ARG A 42 19.12 12.04 -14.64
N THR A 43 18.78 10.98 -15.36
CA THR A 43 19.46 9.67 -15.23
C THR A 43 20.19 9.21 -16.48
N GLY A 44 19.85 9.76 -17.66
CA GLY A 44 20.27 9.27 -18.96
C GLY A 44 19.66 7.91 -19.36
N ALA A 45 18.78 7.33 -18.53
CA ALA A 45 18.29 5.97 -18.71
C ALA A 45 17.20 5.88 -19.79
N SER A 46 17.13 4.72 -20.46
CA SER A 46 16.15 4.47 -21.53
C SER A 46 14.72 4.29 -21.00
N LEU A 47 13.75 4.30 -21.92
CA LEU A 47 12.34 4.07 -21.61
C LEU A 47 12.12 2.70 -20.94
N ASP A 48 12.81 1.65 -21.39
CA ASP A 48 12.67 0.31 -20.80
C ASP A 48 13.11 0.27 -19.33
N VAL A 49 14.19 0.99 -19.00
CA VAL A 49 14.66 1.12 -17.62
C VAL A 49 13.67 1.91 -16.78
N TYR A 50 13.10 2.99 -17.32
CA TYR A 50 12.06 3.76 -16.66
C TYR A 50 10.83 2.89 -16.35
N ILE A 51 10.30 2.17 -17.35
CA ILE A 51 9.14 1.29 -17.19
C ILE A 51 9.43 0.20 -16.16
N THR A 52 10.60 -0.44 -16.24
CA THR A 52 11.02 -1.46 -15.28
C THR A 52 11.05 -0.92 -13.85
N ASN A 53 11.60 0.28 -13.65
CA ASN A 53 11.61 0.95 -12.36
C ASN A 53 10.16 1.21 -11.86
N GLN A 54 9.27 1.71 -12.71
CA GLN A 54 7.87 1.91 -12.34
C GLN A 54 7.17 0.60 -11.97
N MET A 55 7.45 -0.49 -12.69
CA MET A 55 6.89 -1.81 -12.39
C MET A 55 7.37 -2.35 -11.04
N ILE A 56 8.66 -2.22 -10.71
CA ILE A 56 9.22 -2.64 -9.43
C ILE A 56 8.60 -1.85 -8.28
N ASN A 57 8.46 -0.53 -8.45
CA ASN A 57 7.86 0.33 -7.42
C ASN A 57 6.37 0.02 -7.23
N TYR A 58 5.64 -0.24 -8.30
CA TYR A 58 4.25 -0.70 -8.26
C TYR A 58 4.11 -2.03 -7.51
N MET A 59 4.88 -3.04 -7.91
CA MET A 59 4.86 -4.36 -7.29
C MET A 59 5.17 -4.29 -5.80
N SER A 60 6.18 -3.52 -5.41
CA SER A 60 6.54 -3.31 -4.00
C SER A 60 5.41 -2.64 -3.22
N SER A 61 4.74 -1.65 -3.84
CA SER A 61 3.66 -0.90 -3.21
C SER A 61 2.36 -1.68 -3.06
N VAL A 62 2.08 -2.62 -3.96
CA VAL A 62 0.85 -3.44 -3.93
C VAL A 62 1.02 -4.74 -3.16
N SER A 63 2.20 -5.37 -3.21
CA SER A 63 2.43 -6.70 -2.62
C SER A 63 2.08 -6.76 -1.13
N LEU A 64 2.40 -5.71 -0.37
CA LEU A 64 2.06 -5.64 1.05
C LEU A 64 0.56 -5.78 1.30
N PHE A 65 -0.26 -5.05 0.54
CA PHE A 65 -1.72 -5.06 0.71
C PHE A 65 -2.36 -6.34 0.18
N VAL A 66 -1.77 -6.95 -0.85
CA VAL A 66 -2.16 -8.28 -1.32
C VAL A 66 -1.89 -9.31 -0.23
N ILE A 67 -0.68 -9.35 0.32
CA ILE A 67 -0.33 -10.27 1.42
C ILE A 67 -1.24 -10.04 2.63
N PHE A 68 -1.49 -8.78 3.01
CA PHE A 68 -2.40 -8.43 4.09
C PHE A 68 -3.83 -8.95 3.83
N ASN A 69 -4.35 -8.81 2.62
CA ASN A 69 -5.68 -9.32 2.25
C ASN A 69 -5.72 -10.85 2.31
N LEU A 70 -4.75 -11.54 1.71
CA LEU A 70 -4.68 -13.00 1.72
C LEU A 70 -4.56 -13.53 3.14
N TYR A 71 -3.72 -12.90 3.96
CA TYR A 71 -3.55 -13.24 5.36
C TYR A 71 -4.86 -13.10 6.14
N ASN A 72 -5.57 -11.96 6.00
CA ASN A 72 -6.85 -11.76 6.65
C ASN A 72 -7.94 -12.72 6.16
N TYR A 73 -7.98 -13.02 4.86
CA TYR A 73 -8.99 -13.88 4.27
C TYR A 73 -8.80 -15.35 4.66
N PHE A 74 -7.61 -15.91 4.50
CA PHE A 74 -7.35 -17.34 4.74
C PHE A 74 -7.27 -17.70 6.21
N LEU A 75 -6.80 -16.79 7.05
CA LEU A 75 -6.63 -17.05 8.47
C LEU A 75 -7.79 -16.52 9.30
N ASN A 76 -8.87 -15.97 8.71
CA ASN A 76 -10.01 -15.36 9.41
C ASN A 76 -10.56 -16.19 10.59
N GLU A 77 -10.64 -17.51 10.45
CA GLU A 77 -11.18 -18.42 11.47
C GLU A 77 -10.19 -18.74 12.60
N LYS A 78 -8.88 -18.61 12.31
CA LYS A 78 -7.76 -18.91 13.22
C LYS A 78 -7.09 -17.64 13.76
N LEU A 79 -7.40 -16.48 13.19
CA LEU A 79 -6.78 -15.20 13.49
C LEU A 79 -7.25 -14.68 14.83
N ARG A 80 -6.31 -14.65 15.77
CA ARG A 80 -6.40 -13.74 16.91
C ARG A 80 -5.65 -12.48 16.51
N ILE A 81 -6.35 -11.35 16.43
CA ILE A 81 -5.68 -10.05 16.42
C ILE A 81 -4.98 -9.95 17.76
N ASN A 82 -3.68 -10.19 17.75
CA ASN A 82 -2.80 -10.03 18.88
C ASN A 82 -1.89 -8.82 18.63
N VAL A 83 -1.15 -8.43 19.65
CA VAL A 83 -0.13 -7.37 19.55
C VAL A 83 0.85 -7.63 18.40
N LEU A 84 1.20 -8.89 18.13
CA LEU A 84 2.12 -9.27 17.05
C LEU A 84 1.53 -8.96 15.65
N TYR A 85 0.27 -9.29 15.39
CA TYR A 85 -0.44 -8.94 14.15
C TYR A 85 -0.41 -7.43 13.90
N LYS A 86 -0.80 -6.66 14.92
CA LYS A 86 -0.83 -5.19 14.82
C LYS A 86 0.57 -4.65 14.59
N GLY A 87 1.56 -5.14 15.32
CA GLY A 87 2.95 -4.71 15.20
C GLY A 87 3.51 -4.96 13.80
N ILE A 88 3.37 -6.18 13.27
CA ILE A 88 3.89 -6.54 11.95
C ILE A 88 3.25 -5.68 10.85
N PHE A 89 1.92 -5.63 10.78
CA PHE A 89 1.25 -4.90 9.71
C PHE A 89 1.38 -3.39 9.84
N SER A 90 1.35 -2.85 11.05
CA SER A 90 1.59 -1.42 11.26
C SER A 90 3.01 -1.04 10.84
N LEU A 91 4.01 -1.84 11.20
CA LEU A 91 5.40 -1.59 10.81
C LEU A 91 5.59 -1.60 9.30
N PHE A 92 5.01 -2.57 8.60
CA PHE A 92 5.09 -2.61 7.14
C PHE A 92 4.35 -1.44 6.48
N ILE A 93 3.18 -1.05 6.97
CA ILE A 93 2.44 0.10 6.43
C ILE A 93 3.23 1.39 6.66
N ILE A 94 3.77 1.60 7.87
CA ILE A 94 4.62 2.76 8.19
C ILE A 94 5.85 2.78 7.28
N ALA A 95 6.54 1.65 7.10
CA ALA A 95 7.68 1.55 6.21
C ALA A 95 7.31 1.89 4.75
N ASN A 96 6.14 1.45 4.27
CA ASN A 96 5.67 1.78 2.93
C ASN A 96 5.37 3.28 2.78
N ILE A 97 4.73 3.89 3.77
CA ILE A 97 4.47 5.35 3.80
C ILE A 97 5.79 6.12 3.77
N LEU A 98 6.75 5.75 4.63
CA LEU A 98 8.06 6.40 4.68
C LEU A 98 8.84 6.23 3.37
N PHE A 99 8.82 5.05 2.77
CA PHE A 99 9.45 4.79 1.48
C PHE A 99 8.88 5.71 0.40
N LYS A 100 7.55 5.89 0.35
CA LYS A 100 6.91 6.80 -0.59
C LYS A 100 7.32 8.25 -0.38
N ILE A 101 7.26 8.72 0.87
CA ILE A 101 7.54 10.13 1.19
C ILE A 101 9.01 10.48 0.94
N PHE A 102 9.95 9.61 1.34
CA PHE A 102 11.38 9.95 1.38
C PHE A 102 12.20 9.36 0.22
N VAL A 103 11.82 8.21 -0.32
CA VAL A 103 12.61 7.51 -1.35
C VAL A 103 12.00 7.69 -2.74
N TYR A 104 10.68 7.66 -2.84
CA TYR A 104 9.98 7.73 -4.12
C TYR A 104 8.84 8.76 -4.15
N PRO A 105 9.14 10.05 -3.91
CA PRO A 105 8.13 11.09 -3.88
C PRO A 105 7.56 11.33 -5.28
N GLN A 106 6.25 11.48 -5.36
CA GLN A 106 5.53 11.75 -6.60
C GLN A 106 4.48 12.83 -6.37
N ASP A 107 4.21 13.60 -7.41
CA ASP A 107 3.25 14.69 -7.38
C ASP A 107 1.99 14.33 -8.19
N THR A 108 1.36 13.22 -7.81
CA THR A 108 0.11 12.77 -8.44
C THR A 108 -0.99 12.66 -7.40
N ILE A 109 -2.22 12.96 -7.80
CA ILE A 109 -3.39 12.85 -6.90
C ILE A 109 -3.55 11.42 -6.38
N PHE A 110 -3.28 10.41 -7.22
CA PHE A 110 -3.40 9.00 -6.85
C PHE A 110 -2.36 8.58 -5.81
N TYR A 111 -1.14 9.11 -5.89
CA TYR A 111 -0.11 8.92 -4.88
C TYR A 111 -0.56 9.42 -3.50
N PHE A 112 -1.10 10.65 -3.43
CA PHE A 112 -1.58 11.21 -2.16
C PHE A 112 -2.79 10.45 -1.60
N LEU A 113 -3.75 10.09 -2.46
CA LEU A 113 -4.92 9.30 -2.06
C LEU A 113 -4.52 7.93 -1.49
N SER A 114 -3.53 7.27 -2.09
CA SER A 114 -2.98 6.02 -1.58
C SER A 114 -2.39 6.20 -0.17
N ILE A 115 -1.55 7.21 0.04
CA ILE A 115 -0.97 7.49 1.37
C ILE A 115 -2.06 7.77 2.41
N ILE A 116 -3.07 8.57 2.06
CA ILE A 116 -4.18 8.87 2.97
C ILE A 116 -4.91 7.59 3.40
N LEU A 117 -5.21 6.69 2.44
CA LEU A 117 -5.85 5.42 2.77
C LEU A 117 -4.94 4.50 3.60
N GLN A 118 -3.63 4.51 3.38
CA GLN A 118 -2.68 3.78 4.21
C GLN A 118 -2.67 4.30 5.65
N CYS A 119 -2.72 5.62 5.85
CA CYS A 119 -2.86 6.23 7.17
C CYS A 119 -4.17 5.83 7.84
N ILE A 120 -5.29 5.85 7.11
CA ILE A 120 -6.60 5.41 7.63
C ILE A 120 -6.54 3.94 8.06
N LEU A 121 -5.99 3.06 7.22
CA LEU A 121 -5.82 1.64 7.52
C LEU A 121 -4.96 1.43 8.76
N LEU A 122 -3.84 2.14 8.88
CA LEU A 122 -2.92 2.09 10.01
C LEU A 122 -3.62 2.47 11.32
N ILE A 123 -4.31 3.62 11.33
CA ILE A 123 -5.07 4.09 12.51
C ILE A 123 -6.10 3.04 12.91
N TRP A 124 -6.83 2.49 11.95
CA TRP A 124 -7.81 1.45 12.20
C TRP A 124 -7.21 0.18 12.81
N ILE A 125 -6.06 -0.29 12.32
CA ILE A 125 -5.35 -1.46 12.87
C ILE A 125 -4.90 -1.21 14.32
N ILE A 126 -4.38 -0.01 14.61
CA ILE A 126 -3.87 0.36 15.95
C ILE A 126 -5.03 0.55 16.95
N VAL A 127 -6.04 1.32 16.56
CA VAL A 127 -7.18 1.69 17.42
C VAL A 127 -8.09 0.50 17.72
N PHE A 128 -8.08 -0.54 16.89
CA PHE A 128 -8.85 -1.75 17.11
C PHE A 128 -8.45 -2.42 18.43
N LYS A 129 -9.07 -2.04 19.55
CA LYS A 129 -8.78 -2.61 20.87
C LYS A 129 -9.20 -4.08 20.89
N GLU A 130 -8.33 -4.90 21.47
CA GLU A 130 -8.73 -6.23 21.93
C GLU A 130 -9.84 -6.00 22.96
N ARG A 131 -11.11 -6.30 22.62
CA ARG A 131 -12.14 -6.35 23.65
C ARG A 131 -11.88 -7.65 24.40
N GLU A 132 -11.19 -7.54 25.54
CA GLU A 132 -11.12 -8.59 26.54
C GLU A 132 -12.56 -8.96 26.93
N LYS A 133 -12.93 -10.21 26.66
CA LYS A 133 -14.02 -10.91 27.33
C LYS A 133 -13.40 -12.11 28.01
#